data_AF-E3GY47-F1
#
_entry.id   AF-E3GY47-F1
#
_cell.length_a   1.000
_cell.length_b   1.000
_cell.length_c   1.000
_cell.angle_alpha   90.00
_cell.angle_beta   90.00
_cell.angle_gamma   90.00
#
_symmetry.space_group_name_H-M   'P 1'
#
loop_
_entity.id
_entity.type
_entity.pdbx_description
1 polymer ?
#
loop_
_entity_poly.entity_id
_entity_poly.type
_entity_poly.pdbx_seq_one_letter_code
_entity_poly.pdbx_strand_id
1 'polypeptide(L)'
;MKLNLLSDARNKIENDLQNFTGKFVYVPEVKIFKMACGCSGFLADIRGLEVEDAEVFHKHITKMIKKILKNITMKVDIVYARNFPGTSMVVGLTARKLCNRCKKEFSGKSPRPDILVLSRGKQLVKSI
;
A
#
# COMPACT_ATOMS: atom_id res chain seq x y z
N MET A 1 -14.21 -13.42 14.39
CA MET A 1 -13.25 -12.48 13.77
C MET A 1 -12.41 -11.88 14.89
N LYS A 2 -11.08 -12.05 14.90
CA LYS A 2 -10.24 -11.51 16.00
C LYS A 2 -10.31 -9.96 15.95
N LEU A 3 -10.87 -9.34 16.99
CA LEU A 3 -11.08 -7.89 17.08
C LEU A 3 -9.79 -7.05 16.93
N ASN A 4 -8.61 -7.64 17.13
CA ASN A 4 -7.35 -6.91 17.19
C ASN A 4 -6.54 -6.90 15.88
N LEU A 5 -6.96 -7.63 14.83
CA LEU A 5 -6.14 -7.81 13.62
C LEU A 5 -5.72 -6.50 12.93
N LEU A 6 -6.61 -5.51 12.87
CA LEU A 6 -6.31 -4.22 12.26
C LEU A 6 -5.44 -3.34 13.17
N SER A 7 -5.65 -3.40 14.49
CA SER A 7 -4.79 -2.69 15.45
C SER A 7 -3.37 -3.27 15.41
N ASP A 8 -3.23 -4.59 15.41
CA ASP A 8 -1.95 -5.28 15.26
C ASP A 8 -1.28 -4.94 13.93
N ALA A 9 -2.05 -4.86 12.84
CA ALA A 9 -1.55 -4.44 11.54
C ALA A 9 -1.04 -3.00 11.56
N ARG A 10 -1.79 -2.07 12.17
CA ARG A 10 -1.40 -0.66 12.32
C ARG A 10 -0.09 -0.53 13.09
N ASN A 11 -0.01 -1.14 14.27
CA ASN A 11 1.20 -1.12 15.11
C ASN A 11 2.39 -1.75 14.38
N LYS A 12 2.15 -2.86 13.67
CA LYS A 12 3.20 -3.51 12.88
C LYS A 12 3.72 -2.64 11.76
N ILE A 13 2.83 -1.97 11.01
CA ILE A 13 3.25 -1.07 9.92
C ILE A 13 4.08 0.08 10.47
N GLU A 14 3.64 0.69 11.57
CA GLU A 14 4.36 1.77 12.22
C GLU A 14 5.77 1.34 12.63
N ASN A 15 5.88 0.26 13.41
CA ASN A 15 7.16 -0.25 13.90
C ASN A 15 8.09 -0.69 12.76
N ASP A 16 7.58 -1.44 11.78
CA ASP A 16 8.38 -1.91 10.65
C ASP A 16 8.88 -0.72 9.81
N LEU A 17 8.06 0.30 9.55
CA LEU A 17 8.47 1.49 8.79
C LEU A 17 9.55 2.28 9.53
N GLN A 18 9.38 2.53 10.83
CA GLN A 18 10.40 3.19 11.65
C GLN A 18 11.72 2.40 11.65
N ASN A 19 11.65 1.07 11.74
CA ASN A 19 12.83 0.22 11.69
C ASN A 19 13.53 0.24 10.32
N PHE A 20 12.79 0.37 9.21
CA PHE A 20 13.40 0.44 7.88
C PHE A 20 14.08 1.78 7.65
N THR A 21 13.43 2.89 8.02
CA THR A 21 13.88 4.24 7.67
C THR A 21 14.78 4.87 8.72
N GLY A 22 14.73 4.40 9.97
CA GLY A 22 15.34 5.08 11.12
C GLY A 22 14.66 6.42 11.47
N LYS A 23 13.50 6.74 10.87
CA LYS A 23 12.76 7.99 11.06
C LYS A 23 11.47 7.75 11.83
N PHE A 24 10.95 8.79 12.47
CA PHE A 24 9.63 8.74 13.10
C PHE A 24 8.53 8.71 12.04
N VAL A 25 7.85 7.57 11.94
CA VAL A 25 6.68 7.36 11.09
C VAL A 25 5.48 7.09 11.98
N TYR A 26 4.36 7.75 11.71
CA TYR A 26 3.11 7.57 12.45
C TYR A 26 2.00 7.07 11.51
N VAL A 27 1.23 6.10 11.97
CA VAL A 27 0.13 5.45 11.24
C VAL A 27 -1.18 5.73 11.98
N PRO A 28 -1.92 6.80 11.67
CA PRO A 28 -3.14 7.15 12.40
C PRO A 28 -4.24 6.10 12.28
N GLU A 29 -4.39 5.51 11.09
CA GLU A 29 -5.48 4.60 10.78
C GLU A 29 -5.01 3.52 9.79
N VAL A 30 -5.58 2.32 9.94
CA VAL A 30 -5.63 1.33 8.87
C VAL A 30 -7.07 0.88 8.66
N LYS A 31 -7.46 0.65 7.40
CA LYS A 31 -8.82 0.22 7.05
C LYS A 31 -8.84 -0.76 5.90
N ILE A 32 -9.85 -1.61 5.91
CA ILE A 32 -10.26 -2.42 4.77
C ILE A 32 -11.35 -1.66 4.04
N PHE A 33 -11.26 -1.59 2.72
CA PHE A 33 -12.22 -0.85 1.92
C PHE A 33 -12.78 -1.70 0.78
N LYS A 34 -13.98 -1.31 0.33
CA LYS A 34 -14.61 -1.77 -0.91
C LYS A 34 -15.19 -0.55 -1.62
N MET A 35 -14.82 -0.37 -2.88
CA MET A 35 -15.21 0.78 -3.69
C MET A 35 -16.41 0.41 -4.59
N ALA A 36 -17.17 1.43 -4.98
CA ALA A 36 -18.30 1.28 -5.92
C ALA A 36 -17.91 0.63 -7.25
N CYS A 37 -16.69 0.87 -7.74
CA CYS A 37 -16.18 0.23 -8.97
C CYS A 37 -15.87 -1.28 -8.82
N GLY A 38 -16.06 -1.87 -7.63
CA GLY A 38 -15.76 -3.27 -7.34
C GLY A 38 -14.32 -3.54 -6.87
N CYS A 39 -13.47 -2.52 -6.82
CA CYS A 39 -12.16 -2.66 -6.18
C CYS A 39 -12.31 -2.84 -4.67
N SER A 40 -11.38 -3.57 -4.06
CA SER A 40 -11.30 -3.72 -2.60
C SER A 40 -9.85 -3.76 -2.16
N GLY A 41 -9.58 -3.54 -0.89
CA GLY A 41 -8.21 -3.51 -0.43
C GLY A 41 -8.02 -3.11 1.01
N PHE A 42 -6.77 -2.80 1.29
CA PHE A 42 -6.27 -2.32 2.57
C PHE A 42 -5.57 -0.98 2.34
N LEU A 43 -5.79 -0.04 3.24
CA LEU A 43 -5.14 1.27 3.26
C LEU A 43 -4.59 1.52 4.66
N ALA A 44 -3.34 1.96 4.73
CA ALA A 44 -2.78 2.58 5.91
C ALA A 44 -2.56 4.06 5.60
N ASP A 45 -3.13 4.94 6.41
CA ASP A 45 -2.83 6.37 6.36
C ASP A 45 -1.49 6.60 7.10
N ILE A 46 -0.58 7.39 6.52
CA ILE A 46 0.81 7.51 6.97
C ILE A 46 1.18 8.99 7.16
N ARG A 47 2.03 9.27 8.15
CA ARG A 47 2.72 10.54 8.37
C ARG A 47 4.21 10.28 8.65
N GLY A 48 5.09 11.15 8.18
CA GLY A 48 6.54 11.06 8.44
C GLY A 48 7.33 10.14 7.51
N LEU A 49 6.68 9.50 6.52
CA LEU A 49 7.37 8.71 5.48
C LEU A 49 7.59 9.54 4.22
N GLU A 50 8.81 9.58 3.72
CA GLU A 50 9.15 10.27 2.46
C GLU A 50 9.01 9.33 1.25
N VAL A 51 8.81 9.91 0.07
CA VAL A 51 8.71 9.17 -1.20
C VAL A 51 10.01 8.42 -1.48
N GLU A 52 11.16 9.06 -1.25
CA GLU A 52 12.48 8.43 -1.43
C GLU A 52 12.65 7.18 -0.55
N ASP A 53 12.23 7.26 0.71
CA ASP A 53 12.24 6.10 1.62
C ASP A 53 11.34 4.98 1.08
N ALA A 54 10.14 5.33 0.59
CA ALA A 54 9.22 4.36 0.01
C ALA A 54 9.80 3.68 -1.26
N GLU A 55 10.57 4.42 -2.05
CA GLU A 55 11.29 3.90 -3.22
C GLU A 55 12.43 2.96 -2.81
N VAL A 56 13.29 3.38 -1.89
CA VAL A 56 14.43 2.58 -1.41
C VAL A 56 13.92 1.29 -0.75
N PHE A 57 12.93 1.39 0.13
CA PHE A 57 12.42 0.25 0.92
C PHE A 57 11.22 -0.48 0.28
N HIS A 58 10.92 -0.25 -1.00
CA HIS A 58 9.73 -0.80 -1.67
C HIS A 58 9.55 -2.32 -1.49
N LYS A 59 10.64 -3.10 -1.53
CA LYS A 59 10.62 -4.56 -1.32
C LYS A 59 10.22 -4.93 0.11
N HIS A 60 10.76 -4.22 1.10
CA HIS A 60 10.47 -4.44 2.51
C HIS A 60 9.02 -4.07 2.83
N ILE A 61 8.59 -2.89 2.38
CA ILE A 61 7.21 -2.40 2.54
C ILE A 61 6.22 -3.38 1.89
N THR A 62 6.49 -3.81 0.66
CA THR A 62 5.64 -4.78 -0.05
C THR A 62 5.55 -6.11 0.71
N LYS A 63 6.67 -6.62 1.22
CA LYS A 63 6.73 -7.88 1.97
C LYS A 63 5.94 -7.77 3.28
N MET A 64 6.09 -6.66 4.00
CA MET A 64 5.32 -6.35 5.22
C MET A 64 3.82 -6.36 4.94
N ILE A 65 3.37 -5.58 3.96
CA ILE A 65 1.95 -5.49 3.58
C ILE A 65 1.40 -6.86 3.18
N LYS A 66 2.13 -7.63 2.36
CA LYS A 66 1.69 -8.98 1.95
C LYS A 66 1.57 -9.94 3.14
N LYS A 67 2.46 -9.86 4.14
CA LYS A 67 2.35 -10.66 5.37
C LYS A 67 1.08 -10.32 6.15
N ILE A 68 0.79 -9.03 6.32
CA ILE A 68 -0.44 -8.55 6.98
C ILE A 68 -1.67 -9.07 6.26
N LEU A 69 -1.72 -8.93 4.93
CA LEU A 69 -2.87 -9.37 4.12
C LEU A 69 -3.07 -10.88 4.12
N LYS A 70 -1.99 -11.67 4.26
CA LYS A 70 -2.09 -13.13 4.40
C LYS A 70 -2.87 -13.51 5.66
N ASN A 71 -2.68 -12.79 6.76
CA ASN A 71 -3.42 -13.02 8.01
C ASN A 71 -4.91 -12.69 7.89
N ILE A 72 -5.29 -11.84 6.92
CA ILE A 72 -6.67 -11.41 6.66
C ILE A 72 -7.23 -12.10 5.39
N THR A 73 -6.50 -13.09 4.84
CA THR A 73 -6.88 -13.87 3.64
C THR A 73 -7.23 -13.00 2.42
N MET A 74 -6.62 -11.82 2.30
CA MET A 74 -6.86 -10.90 1.19
C MET A 74 -5.77 -11.03 0.13
N LYS A 75 -6.19 -11.30 -1.12
CA LYS A 75 -5.32 -11.24 -2.30
C LYS A 75 -5.42 -9.87 -2.94
N VAL A 76 -4.28 -9.26 -3.26
CA VAL A 76 -4.19 -7.93 -3.88
C VAL A 76 -3.41 -8.01 -5.19
N ASP A 77 -3.77 -7.14 -6.13
CA ASP A 77 -3.15 -7.06 -7.45
C ASP A 77 -2.03 -6.01 -7.48
N ILE A 78 -2.13 -4.96 -6.68
CA ILE A 78 -1.15 -3.88 -6.65
C ILE A 78 -0.91 -3.39 -5.23
N VAL A 79 0.33 -2.99 -4.94
CA VAL A 79 0.71 -2.24 -3.74
C VAL A 79 1.37 -0.95 -4.19
N TYR A 80 0.92 0.17 -3.64
CA TYR A 80 1.43 1.49 -4.00
C TYR A 80 1.42 2.46 -2.82
N ALA A 81 2.34 3.41 -2.85
CA ALA A 81 2.32 4.59 -2.01
C ALA A 81 1.61 5.73 -2.73
N ARG A 82 0.84 6.53 -2.00
CA ARG A 82 0.25 7.78 -2.49
C ARG A 82 1.00 8.94 -1.85
N ASN A 83 1.55 9.83 -2.67
CA ASN A 83 2.19 11.06 -2.20
C ASN A 83 1.15 12.18 -2.05
N PHE A 84 1.46 13.14 -1.18
CA PHE A 84 0.72 14.39 -1.13
C PHE A 84 1.24 15.33 -2.23
N PRO A 85 0.39 15.78 -3.17
CA PRO A 85 0.83 16.60 -4.29
C PRO A 85 1.62 17.83 -3.84
N GLY A 86 2.72 18.13 -4.54
CA GLY A 86 3.60 19.24 -4.21
C GLY A 86 4.54 19.01 -3.03
N THR A 87 4.63 17.78 -2.51
CA THR A 87 5.54 17.43 -1.41
C THR A 87 6.26 16.10 -1.66
N SER A 88 7.31 15.84 -0.88
CA SER A 88 8.00 14.55 -0.81
C SER A 88 7.34 13.56 0.15
N MET A 89 6.13 13.84 0.68
CA MET A 89 5.52 13.04 1.74
C MET A 89 4.56 11.98 1.21
N VAL A 90 4.68 10.77 1.74
CA VAL A 90 3.70 9.69 1.56
C VAL A 90 2.57 9.88 2.57
N VAL A 91 1.33 9.88 2.07
CA VAL A 91 0.12 9.98 2.89
C VAL A 91 -0.63 8.68 3.04
N GLY A 92 -0.32 7.68 2.22
CA GLY A 92 -0.91 6.36 2.40
C GLY A 92 -0.23 5.25 1.65
N LEU A 93 -0.23 4.07 2.26
CA LEU A 93 0.18 2.81 1.65
C LEU A 93 -1.07 1.99 1.36
N THR A 94 -1.30 1.71 0.08
CA THR A 94 -2.50 1.00 -0.38
C THR A 94 -2.13 -0.33 -1.00
N ALA A 95 -2.87 -1.36 -0.61
CA ALA A 95 -2.84 -2.67 -1.27
C ALA A 95 -4.23 -2.97 -1.82
N ARG A 96 -4.35 -3.11 -3.14
CA ARG A 96 -5.64 -3.10 -3.82
C ARG A 96 -5.80 -4.32 -4.72
N LYS A 97 -6.95 -4.98 -4.59
CA LYS A 97 -7.52 -5.88 -5.58
C LYS A 97 -8.32 -5.04 -6.58
N LEU A 98 -7.95 -5.15 -7.85
CA LEU A 98 -8.49 -4.34 -8.93
C LEU A 98 -9.65 -5.08 -9.61
N CYS A 99 -10.71 -4.34 -9.95
CA CYS A 99 -11.72 -4.81 -10.89
C CYS A 99 -11.17 -4.76 -12.33
N ASN A 100 -11.87 -5.39 -13.27
CA ASN A 100 -11.42 -5.49 -14.67
C ASN A 100 -11.14 -4.12 -15.31
N ARG A 101 -11.95 -3.10 -14.98
CA ARG A 101 -11.75 -1.73 -15.46
C ARG A 101 -10.44 -1.14 -14.92
N CYS A 102 -10.25 -1.15 -13.59
CA CYS A 102 -9.06 -0.57 -12.98
C CYS A 102 -7.78 -1.37 -13.32
N LYS A 103 -7.87 -2.66 -13.65
CA LYS A 103 -6.70 -3.41 -14.18
C LYS A 103 -6.14 -2.77 -15.45
N LYS A 104 -7.00 -2.23 -16.32
CA LYS A 104 -6.58 -1.50 -17.52
C LYS A 104 -6.00 -0.14 -17.19
N GLU A 105 -6.64 0.62 -16.28
CA GLU A 105 -6.15 1.94 -15.86
C GLU A 105 -4.77 1.85 -15.16
N PHE A 106 -4.56 0.79 -14.38
CA PHE A 106 -3.32 0.59 -13.66
C PHE A 106 -2.24 -0.16 -14.45
N SER A 107 -2.45 -0.57 -15.70
CA SER A 107 -1.47 -1.37 -16.46
C SER A 107 -0.20 -0.60 -16.86
N GLY A 108 -0.30 0.72 -17.06
CA GLY A 108 0.84 1.58 -17.44
C GLY A 108 1.92 1.72 -16.36
N LYS A 109 3.14 2.11 -16.75
CA LYS A 109 4.30 2.24 -15.84
C LYS A 109 4.03 3.18 -14.66
N SER A 110 3.49 4.36 -14.92
CA SER A 110 3.05 5.33 -13.92
C SER A 110 1.56 5.64 -14.16
N PRO A 111 0.65 4.94 -13.46
CA PRO A 111 -0.78 5.04 -13.75
C PRO A 111 -1.38 6.38 -13.34
N ARG A 112 -0.78 7.07 -12.37
CA ARG A 112 -1.12 8.42 -11.95
C ARG A 112 0.12 9.14 -11.41
N PRO A 113 0.18 10.48 -11.51
CA PRO A 113 1.31 11.26 -10.98
C PRO A 113 1.41 11.21 -9.45
N ASP A 114 0.31 10.91 -8.75
CA ASP A 114 0.25 10.85 -7.29
C ASP A 114 0.46 9.43 -6.72
N ILE A 115 0.94 8.49 -7.54
CA ILE A 115 1.11 7.09 -7.15
C ILE A 115 2.52 6.60 -7.47
N LEU A 116 3.21 6.13 -6.44
CA LEU A 116 4.42 5.32 -6.56
C LEU A 116 4.05 3.83 -6.44
N VAL A 117 4.21 3.08 -7.52
CA VAL A 117 3.91 1.63 -7.53
C VAL A 117 5.07 0.85 -6.89
N LEU A 118 4.80 0.21 -5.75
CA LEU A 118 5.79 -0.58 -5.00
C LEU A 118 5.84 -2.04 -5.45
N SER A 119 4.70 -2.59 -5.87
CA SER A 119 4.61 -3.97 -6.37
C SER A 119 3.37 -4.21 -7.21
N ARG A 120 3.52 -5.07 -8.22
CA ARG A 120 2.43 -5.61 -9.05
C ARG A 120 2.32 -7.12 -8.87
N GLY A 121 1.10 -7.63 -8.92
CA GLY A 121 0.82 -9.05 -9.05
C GLY A 121 1.19 -9.53 -10.44
N LYS A 122 1.60 -10.81 -10.56
CA LYS A 122 2.07 -11.42 -11.81
C LYS A 122 1.10 -11.27 -12.99
N GLN A 123 -0.21 -11.13 -12.73
CA GLN A 123 -1.23 -10.95 -13.77
C GLN A 123 -1.25 -9.55 -14.41
N LEU A 124 -0.72 -8.53 -13.74
CA LEU A 124 -0.68 -7.16 -14.29
C LEU A 124 0.58 -6.86 -15.14
N VAL A 125 1.60 -7.72 -15.06
CA VAL A 125 2.87 -7.53 -15.79
C VAL A 125 2.79 -8.09 -17.21
N LYS A 126 1.83 -8.98 -17.50
CA LYS A 126 1.63 -9.63 -18.81
C LYS A 126 0.96 -8.75 -19.88
N SER A 127 0.82 -7.45 -19.65
CA SER A 127 0.11 -6.52 -20.56
C SER A 127 1.06 -5.53 -21.24
N ILE A 128 2.36 -5.83 -21.26
CA ILE A 128 3.39 -5.08 -21.96
C ILE A 128 3.96 -6.00 -23.04
#